data_AF-A0A6P1KZX8-F1
#
_entry.id   AF-A0A6P1KZX8-F1
#
_cell.length_a   1.000
_cell.length_b   1.000
_cell.length_c   1.000
_cell.angle_alpha   90.00
_cell.angle_beta   90.00
_cell.angle_gamma   90.00
#
_symmetry.space_group_name_H-M   'P 1'
#
loop_
_entity.id
_entity.type
_entity.pdbx_description
1 polymer ?
#
loop_
_entity_poly.entity_id
_entity_poly.type
_entity_poly.pdbx_seq_one_letter_code
_entity_poly.pdbx_strand_id
1 'polypeptide(L)'
;MQPTITIPHGWKYPRFTLGQRTEQGIIIGIKYYPIDSLLAYEYDESWRYLVMPDMNSIEEENHLENEIKLLKPQELKTLLEAEIKKRLYQIEVLKYELKTIPGIVLKKN
;
A
#
# COMPACT_ATOMS: atom_id res chain seq x y z
N MET A 1 -11.08 -18.29 5.32
CA MET A 1 -11.09 -18.49 3.86
C MET A 1 -10.07 -17.53 3.27
N GLN A 2 -9.05 -18.02 2.55
CA GLN A 2 -8.20 -17.13 1.76
C GLN A 2 -8.98 -16.69 0.51
N PRO A 3 -9.09 -15.38 0.22
CA PRO A 3 -9.76 -14.93 -0.99
C PRO A 3 -8.99 -15.48 -2.21
N THR A 4 -9.70 -16.23 -3.06
CA THR A 4 -9.15 -16.72 -4.33
C THR A 4 -9.46 -15.66 -5.39
N ILE A 5 -8.43 -14.97 -5.87
CA ILE A 5 -8.57 -14.05 -7.00
C ILE A 5 -8.57 -14.89 -8.27
N THR A 6 -9.67 -14.82 -9.05
CA THR A 6 -9.75 -15.47 -10.36
C THR A 6 -9.37 -14.45 -11.43
N ILE A 7 -8.26 -14.70 -12.11
CA ILE A 7 -7.80 -13.86 -13.22
C ILE A 7 -8.40 -14.40 -14.52
N PRO A 8 -9.08 -13.57 -15.34
CA PRO A 8 -9.64 -13.99 -16.61
C PRO A 8 -8.62 -14.65 -17.54
N HIS A 9 -9.12 -15.58 -18.36
CA HIS A 9 -8.30 -16.25 -19.36
C HIS A 9 -7.71 -15.23 -20.35
N GLY A 10 -6.41 -15.36 -20.64
CA GLY A 10 -5.68 -14.45 -21.54
C GLY A 10 -4.98 -13.28 -20.84
N TRP A 11 -5.39 -12.92 -19.61
CA TRP A 11 -4.68 -11.90 -18.85
C TRP A 11 -3.37 -12.48 -18.33
N LYS A 12 -2.28 -11.72 -18.50
CA LYS A 12 -1.01 -12.06 -17.85
C LYS A 12 -1.18 -11.97 -16.33
N TYR A 13 -0.38 -12.70 -15.56
CA TYR A 13 -0.41 -12.56 -14.10
C TYR A 13 0.32 -11.28 -13.67
N PRO A 14 -0.19 -10.49 -12.72
CA PRO A 14 0.52 -9.31 -12.23
C PRO A 14 1.75 -9.75 -11.44
N ARG A 15 2.92 -9.16 -11.72
CA ARG A 15 4.19 -9.51 -11.06
C ARG A 15 4.26 -9.06 -9.60
N PHE A 16 3.57 -7.99 -9.24
CA PHE A 16 3.65 -7.39 -7.90
C PHE A 16 2.32 -7.49 -7.15
N THR A 17 2.38 -7.37 -5.82
CA THR A 17 1.23 -7.58 -4.95
C THR A 17 0.83 -6.31 -4.18
N LEU A 18 -0.43 -6.25 -3.76
CA LEU A 18 -0.92 -5.19 -2.86
C LEU A 18 -0.10 -5.15 -1.56
N GLY A 19 0.19 -3.95 -1.06
CA GLY A 19 0.99 -3.69 0.13
C GLY A 19 2.50 -3.84 -0.08
N GLN A 20 2.96 -4.24 -1.26
CA GLN A 20 4.37 -4.35 -1.56
C GLN A 20 5.02 -2.97 -1.63
N ARG A 21 6.18 -2.83 -0.96
CA ARG A 21 6.99 -1.60 -0.97
C ARG A 21 7.93 -1.63 -2.18
N THR A 22 7.97 -0.51 -2.88
CA THR A 22 8.76 -0.25 -4.09
C THR A 22 9.56 1.03 -3.89
N GLU A 23 10.49 1.35 -4.79
CA GLU A 23 11.19 2.63 -4.76
C GLU A 23 10.23 3.82 -4.93
N GLN A 24 9.12 3.61 -5.64
CA GLN A 24 8.09 4.62 -5.89
C GLN A 24 7.10 4.81 -4.73
N GLY A 25 7.03 3.87 -3.79
CA GLY A 25 6.04 3.87 -2.71
C GLY A 25 5.40 2.51 -2.48
N ILE A 26 4.19 2.50 -1.91
CA ILE A 26 3.44 1.27 -1.61
C ILE A 26 2.39 1.02 -2.69
N ILE A 27 2.35 -0.20 -3.21
CA ILE A 27 1.29 -0.62 -4.14
C ILE A 27 -0.02 -0.74 -3.36
N ILE A 28 -0.98 0.13 -3.66
CA ILE A 28 -2.31 0.17 -3.03
C ILE A 28 -3.43 -0.36 -3.94
N GLY A 29 -3.15 -0.51 -5.24
CA GLY A 29 -4.12 -1.01 -6.20
C GLY A 29 -3.45 -1.67 -7.41
N ILE A 30 -4.18 -2.59 -8.05
CA ILE A 30 -3.77 -3.25 -9.28
C ILE A 30 -4.99 -3.26 -10.20
N LYS A 31 -4.85 -2.74 -11.43
CA LYS A 31 -5.91 -2.69 -12.45
C LYS A 31 -5.39 -3.30 -13.75
N TYR A 32 -6.22 -4.10 -14.42
CA TYR A 32 -5.92 -4.53 -15.79
C TYR A 32 -6.68 -3.65 -16.76
N TYR A 33 -6.00 -3.13 -17.78
CA TYR A 33 -6.64 -2.45 -18.90
C TYR A 33 -6.83 -3.46 -20.04
N PRO A 34 -8.04 -3.98 -20.27
CA PRO A 34 -8.28 -4.92 -21.36
C PRO A 34 -8.24 -4.20 -22.71
N ILE A 35 -7.87 -4.92 -23.76
CA ILE A 35 -7.68 -4.37 -25.12
C ILE A 35 -8.87 -3.58 -25.67
N ASP A 36 -10.10 -3.96 -25.27
CA ASP A 36 -11.34 -3.32 -25.72
C ASP A 36 -11.77 -2.12 -24.85
N SER A 37 -10.93 -1.68 -23.90
CA SER A 37 -11.23 -0.52 -23.04
C SER A 37 -10.69 0.78 -23.62
N LEU A 38 -11.40 1.89 -23.35
CA LEU A 38 -10.93 3.24 -23.70
C LEU A 38 -9.53 3.55 -23.13
N LEU A 39 -9.25 3.05 -21.93
CA LEU A 39 -7.95 3.22 -21.28
C LEU A 39 -6.83 2.45 -22.00
N ALA A 40 -7.11 1.28 -22.58
CA ALA A 40 -6.12 0.56 -23.38
C ALA A 40 -5.86 1.23 -24.73
N TYR A 41 -6.81 1.99 -25.28
CA TYR A 41 -6.55 2.79 -26.48
C TYR A 41 -5.52 3.91 -26.23
N GLU A 42 -5.54 4.51 -25.04
CA GLU A 42 -4.61 5.58 -24.67
C GLU A 42 -3.28 5.05 -24.11
N TYR A 43 -3.28 3.89 -23.46
CA TYR A 43 -2.14 3.42 -22.67
C TYR A 43 -1.67 1.98 -23.00
N ASP A 44 -2.25 1.29 -23.98
CA ASP A 44 -2.05 -0.13 -24.29
C ASP A 44 -2.60 -1.14 -23.24
N GLU A 45 -2.90 -2.35 -23.70
CA GLU A 45 -3.33 -3.47 -22.87
C GLU A 45 -2.22 -3.91 -21.90
N SER A 46 -2.42 -3.74 -20.59
CA SER A 46 -1.49 -4.23 -19.56
C SER A 46 -2.00 -3.98 -18.13
N TRP A 47 -1.25 -4.48 -17.15
CA TRP A 47 -1.42 -4.14 -15.74
C TRP A 47 -0.97 -2.69 -15.45
N ARG A 48 -1.74 -2.02 -14.61
CA ARG A 48 -1.42 -0.75 -13.97
C ARG A 48 -1.37 -0.94 -12.46
N TYR A 49 -0.31 -0.44 -11.86
CA TYR A 49 -0.12 -0.45 -10.42
C TYR A 49 -0.39 0.95 -9.88
N LEU A 50 -1.27 1.04 -8.90
CA LEU A 50 -1.50 2.28 -8.17
C LEU A 50 -0.54 2.31 -7.01
N VAL A 51 0.34 3.29 -7.02
CA VAL A 51 1.39 3.45 -6.03
C VAL A 51 1.12 4.72 -5.25
N MET A 52 1.18 4.61 -3.92
CA MET A 52 1.11 5.74 -3.01
C MET A 52 2.53 6.08 -2.55
N PRO A 53 3.11 7.22 -2.95
CA PRO A 53 4.49 7.58 -2.63
C PRO A 53 4.73 7.80 -1.13
N ASP A 54 3.74 8.41 -0.46
CA ASP A 54 3.73 8.61 1.00
C ASP A 54 2.35 8.23 1.54
N MET A 55 2.33 7.45 2.64
CA MET A 55 1.10 7.06 3.34
C MET A 55 0.29 8.24 3.91
N ASN A 56 0.89 9.42 3.99
CA ASN A 56 0.20 10.65 4.41
C ASN A 56 -0.25 11.52 3.22
N SER A 57 0.08 11.12 1.99
CA SER A 57 -0.35 11.81 0.78
C SER A 57 -1.70 11.29 0.30
N ILE A 58 -2.46 12.16 -0.35
CA ILE A 58 -3.71 11.82 -1.05
C ILE A 58 -3.41 11.43 -2.51
N GLU A 59 -2.20 11.72 -2.98
CA GLU A 59 -1.80 11.49 -4.36
C GLU A 59 -1.45 10.01 -4.59
N GLU A 60 -2.13 9.41 -5.56
CA GLU A 60 -1.81 8.10 -6.11
C GLU A 60 -1.28 8.24 -7.53
N GLU A 61 -0.26 7.44 -7.86
CA GLU A 61 0.35 7.42 -9.18
C GLU A 61 0.03 6.09 -9.87
N ASN A 62 -0.24 6.13 -11.17
CA ASN A 62 -0.42 4.93 -11.98
C ASN A 62 0.88 4.60 -12.72
N HIS A 63 1.40 3.40 -12.50
CA HIS A 63 2.65 2.92 -13.07
C HIS A 63 2.43 1.67 -13.92
N LEU A 64 3.18 1.54 -15.01
CA LEU A 64 3.33 0.31 -15.78
C LEU A 64 4.11 -0.74 -14.99
N GLU A 65 3.93 -2.01 -15.33
CA GLU A 65 4.65 -3.10 -14.68
C GLU A 65 6.18 -3.00 -14.81
N ASN A 66 6.68 -2.47 -15.94
CA ASN A 66 8.12 -2.28 -16.16
C ASN A 66 8.67 -1.02 -15.48
N GLU A 67 7.81 -0.11 -15.01
CA GLU A 67 8.22 1.09 -14.30
C GLU A 67 8.43 0.81 -12.82
N ILE A 68 7.72 -0.18 -12.25
CA ILE A 68 7.89 -0.57 -10.85
C ILE A 68 9.30 -1.09 -10.56
N LYS A 69 9.95 -0.48 -9.56
CA LYS A 69 11.28 -0.86 -9.10
C LYS A 69 11.22 -1.36 -7.67
N LEU A 70 11.75 -2.55 -7.45
CA LEU A 70 11.82 -3.11 -6.11
C LEU A 70 12.97 -2.47 -5.33
N LEU A 71 12.70 -2.18 -4.06
CA LEU A 71 13.72 -1.79 -3.11
C LEU A 71 14.76 -2.92 -2.98
N LYS A 72 16.02 -2.54 -2.78
CA LYS A 72 17.04 -3.51 -2.37
C LYS A 72 16.67 -4.07 -0.99
N PRO A 73 17.04 -5.33 -0.68
CA PRO A 73 16.72 -5.93 0.61
C PRO A 73 17.17 -5.08 1.82
N GLN A 74 18.32 -4.41 1.71
CA GLN A 74 18.83 -3.53 2.76
C GLN A 74 17.99 -2.26 2.93
N GLU A 75 17.53 -1.65 1.84
CA GLU A 75 16.68 -0.46 1.87
C GLU A 75 15.32 -0.80 2.47
N LEU A 76 14.74 -1.93 2.06
CA LEU A 76 13.49 -2.44 2.62
C LEU A 76 13.62 -2.70 4.12
N LYS A 77 14.71 -3.33 4.57
CA LYS A 77 14.97 -3.56 5.98
C LYS A 77 15.04 -2.25 6.76
N THR A 78 15.81 -1.27 6.28
CA THR A 78 15.94 0.04 6.92
C THR A 78 14.58 0.74 7.05
N LEU A 79 13.74 0.71 6.01
CA LEU A 79 12.40 1.29 6.04
C LEU A 79 11.49 0.60 7.06
N LEU A 80 11.54 -0.74 7.13
CA LEU A 80 10.76 -1.50 8.10
C LEU A 80 11.18 -1.19 9.54
N GLU A 81 12.49 -1.13 9.82
CA GLU A 81 13.02 -0.78 11.14
C GLU A 81 12.61 0.65 11.55
N ALA A 82 12.69 1.60 10.63
CA ALA A 82 12.25 2.98 10.86
C ALA A 82 10.75 3.07 11.17
N GLU A 83 9.91 2.37 10.41
CA GLU A 83 8.47 2.33 10.63
C GLU A 83 8.12 1.66 11.97
N ILE A 84 8.76 0.54 12.32
CA ILE A 84 8.59 -0.11 13.62
C ILE A 84 8.92 0.87 14.75
N LYS A 85 10.07 1.56 14.67
CA LYS A 85 10.47 2.54 15.69
C LYS A 85 9.45 3.68 15.83
N LYS A 86 8.96 4.22 14.71
CA LYS A 86 7.92 5.25 14.70
C LYS A 86 6.64 4.77 15.37
N ARG A 87 6.17 3.57 15.05
CA ARG A 87 4.95 2.99 15.64
C ARG A 87 5.09 2.72 17.13
N LEU A 88 6.24 2.20 17.56
CA LEU A 88 6.52 1.99 18.98
C LEU A 88 6.46 3.31 19.77
N TYR A 89 7.06 4.37 19.24
CA TYR A 89 6.97 5.70 19.84
C TYR A 89 5.53 6.21 19.93
N GLN A 90 4.73 6.07 18.86
CA GLN A 90 3.31 6.45 18.88
C GLN A 90 2.53 5.69 19.95
N ILE A 91 2.79 4.39 20.11
CA ILE A 91 2.16 3.56 21.14
C ILE A 91 2.53 4.07 22.54
N GLU A 92 3.77 4.47 22.78
CA GLU A 92 4.20 5.03 24.07
C GLU A 92 3.48 6.34 24.41
N VAL A 93 3.37 7.24 23.44
CA VAL A 93 2.63 8.51 23.58
C VAL A 93 1.16 8.23 23.91
N LEU A 94 0.49 7.37 23.14
CA LEU A 94 -0.92 7.02 23.38
C LEU A 94 -1.14 6.35 24.74
N LYS A 95 -0.20 5.51 25.19
CA LYS A 95 -0.24 4.90 26.54
C LYS A 95 -0.12 5.95 27.64
N TYR A 96 0.74 6.95 27.44
CA TYR A 96 0.87 8.06 28.38
C TYR A 96 -0.43 8.87 28.44
N GLU A 97 -0.97 9.26 27.28
CA GLU A 97 -2.25 9.99 27.19
C GLU A 97 -3.38 9.26 27.91
N LEU A 98 -3.54 7.96 27.66
CA LEU A 98 -4.55 7.13 28.35
C LEU A 98 -4.41 7.13 29.87
N LYS A 99 -3.19 7.13 30.41
CA LYS A 99 -2.94 7.20 31.87
C LYS A 99 -3.29 8.57 32.46
N THR A 100 -3.20 9.63 31.65
CA THR A 100 -3.50 11.00 32.08
C THR A 100 -4.99 11.34 32.03
N ILE A 101 -5.84 10.50 31.41
CA ILE A 101 -7.29 10.67 31.45
C ILE A 101 -7.77 10.45 32.90
N PRO A 102 -8.35 11.48 33.57
CA PRO A 102 -8.87 11.33 34.91
C PRO A 102 -10.00 10.29 34.94
N GLY A 103 -10.03 9.43 35.97
CA GLY A 103 -11.02 8.34 36.13
C GLY A 103 -12.50 8.75 36.27
N ILE A 104 -12.86 9.98 35.91
CA ILE A 104 -14.21 10.57 36.03
C ILE A 104 -15.12 10.10 34.87
N VAL A 105 -14.57 9.68 33.74
CA VAL A 105 -15.36 9.29 32.54
C VAL A 105 -16.01 7.90 32.67
N LEU A 106 -15.63 7.08 33.66
CA LEU A 106 -16.17 5.71 33.85
C LEU A 106 -17.36 5.61 34.82
N LYS A 107 -17.90 6.73 35.32
CA LYS A 107 -19.21 6.71 36.01
C LYS A 107 -20.27 7.34 35.11
N LYS A 108 -20.90 6.52 34.27
CA LYS A 108 -22.26 6.77 33.81
C LYS A 108 -23.14 5.60 34.25
N ASN A 109 -24.20 5.96 34.95
CA ASN A 109 -25.30 5.13 35.43
C ASN A 109 -25.97 4.31 34.32
#